data_AF-A0A9E3SDB0-F1
#
_entry.id   AF-A0A9E3SDB0-F1
#
_cell.length_a   1.000
_cell.length_b   1.000
_cell.length_c   1.000
_cell.angle_alpha   90.00
_cell.angle_beta   90.00
_cell.angle_gamma   90.00
#
_symmetry.space_group_name_H-M   'P 1'
#
loop_
_entity.id
_entity.type
_entity.pdbx_description
1 polymer ?
#
loop_
_entity_poly.entity_id
_entity_poly.type
_entity_poly.pdbx_seq_one_letter_code
_entity_poly.pdbx_strand_id
1 'polypeptide(L)'
;MPSRPERWDVFCRVVDNYGDVAVALRLARCLSDEHGKRVRLLLDDLTVLARLRPEADPALARQEVDGVAVWRWEAGLFEGGAVEVADVVVETFGCDTPEPYVRAMAARVPRPRWINLEYLSAEEWVEGSHALPSPHPKYAPLTRHFFFPGFTALTGGLLRERDLLDRRDAFQADRAAQAAFWRLLAGAVPPEGALKVSLFGYAGAPYEPLLAALTRHAGPVWVVAPASSRQNA
;
A
#
# COMPACT_ATOMS: atom_id res chain seq x y z
N MET A 1 -0.13 -26.74 -21.30
CA MET A 1 -0.58 -25.34 -21.54
C MET A 1 -0.21 -24.53 -20.31
N PRO A 2 0.41 -23.34 -20.43
CA PRO A 2 0.63 -22.51 -19.26
C PRO A 2 -0.73 -22.18 -18.64
N SER A 3 -0.90 -22.46 -17.35
CA SER A 3 -2.11 -22.10 -16.61
C SER A 3 -2.31 -20.59 -16.66
N ARG A 4 -3.54 -20.12 -16.94
CA ARG A 4 -3.85 -18.68 -16.91
C ARG A 4 -3.41 -18.09 -15.56
N PRO A 5 -2.75 -16.92 -15.53
CA PRO A 5 -2.41 -16.28 -14.27
C PRO A 5 -3.68 -16.03 -13.44
N GLU A 6 -3.59 -16.35 -12.16
CA GLU A 6 -4.64 -16.14 -11.17
C GLU A 6 -4.93 -14.63 -11.05
N ARG A 7 -6.21 -14.26 -11.13
CA ARG A 7 -6.64 -12.86 -11.07
C ARG A 7 -6.87 -12.41 -9.64
N TRP A 8 -6.40 -11.22 -9.31
CA TRP A 8 -6.56 -10.58 -8.01
C TRP A 8 -7.21 -9.22 -8.20
N ASP A 9 -8.28 -8.95 -7.46
CA ASP A 9 -8.83 -7.61 -7.31
C ASP A 9 -8.53 -7.11 -5.90
N VAL A 10 -7.90 -5.94 -5.80
CA VAL A 10 -7.58 -5.27 -4.53
C VAL A 10 -8.41 -4.00 -4.46
N PHE A 11 -9.37 -3.94 -3.54
CA PHE A 11 -10.21 -2.78 -3.30
C PHE A 11 -9.62 -1.98 -2.15
N CYS A 12 -9.46 -0.67 -2.36
CA CYS A 12 -8.99 0.25 -1.35
C CYS A 12 -9.81 1.54 -1.42
N ARG A 13 -10.32 1.97 -0.26
CA ARG A 13 -10.81 3.34 -0.06
C ARG A 13 -9.78 4.15 0.70
N VAL A 14 -9.63 5.41 0.35
CA VAL A 14 -8.75 6.31 1.08
C VAL A 14 -9.41 6.74 2.37
N VAL A 15 -8.90 6.25 3.51
CA VAL A 15 -9.30 6.71 4.84
C VAL A 15 -8.12 7.37 5.56
N ASP A 16 -6.93 6.75 5.52
CA ASP A 16 -5.71 7.29 6.12
C ASP A 16 -4.73 7.86 5.08
N ASN A 17 -4.94 9.13 4.74
CA ASN A 17 -4.03 9.96 3.95
C ASN A 17 -3.48 9.23 2.71
N TYR A 18 -2.19 8.90 2.72
CA TYR A 18 -1.50 8.17 1.66
C TYR A 18 -1.27 6.69 2.00
N GLY A 19 -1.47 6.31 3.26
CA GLY A 19 -1.05 5.01 3.81
C GLY A 19 -1.78 3.86 3.13
N ASP A 20 -3.11 3.94 3.07
CA ASP A 20 -3.94 2.87 2.52
C ASP A 20 -3.60 2.58 1.06
N VAL A 21 -3.54 3.63 0.24
CA VAL A 21 -3.16 3.53 -1.19
C VAL A 21 -1.74 3.02 -1.35
N ALA A 22 -0.79 3.50 -0.53
CA ALA A 22 0.60 3.06 -0.61
C ALA A 22 0.76 1.57 -0.28
N VAL A 23 0.05 1.08 0.74
CA VAL A 23 0.06 -0.35 1.12
C VAL A 23 -0.63 -1.18 0.05
N ALA A 24 -1.80 -0.77 -0.43
CA ALA A 24 -2.55 -1.48 -1.47
C ALA A 24 -1.77 -1.55 -2.81
N LEU A 25 -1.12 -0.45 -3.22
CA LEU A 25 -0.25 -0.42 -4.39
C LEU A 25 0.98 -1.31 -4.20
N ARG A 26 1.67 -1.24 -3.05
CA ARG A 26 2.83 -2.09 -2.77
C ARG A 26 2.46 -3.57 -2.82
N LEU A 27 1.34 -3.95 -2.19
CA LEU A 27 0.81 -5.32 -2.26
C LEU A 27 0.53 -5.73 -3.71
N ALA A 28 -0.17 -4.89 -4.48
CA ALA A 28 -0.53 -5.17 -5.86
C ALA A 28 0.70 -5.39 -6.75
N ARG A 29 1.74 -4.57 -6.56
CA ARG A 29 3.02 -4.73 -7.24
C ARG A 29 3.73 -6.01 -6.87
N CYS A 30 3.84 -6.36 -5.58
CA CYS A 30 4.45 -7.63 -5.18
C CYS A 30 3.70 -8.82 -5.80
N LEU A 31 2.36 -8.83 -5.76
CA LEU A 31 1.56 -9.88 -6.37
C LEU A 31 1.81 -9.99 -7.89
N SER A 32 1.92 -8.86 -8.58
CA SER A 32 2.20 -8.81 -10.03
C SER A 32 3.63 -9.27 -10.33
N ASP A 33 4.62 -8.51 -9.85
CA ASP A 33 6.03 -8.61 -10.25
C ASP A 33 6.70 -9.87 -9.69
N GLU A 34 6.36 -10.23 -8.44
CA GLU A 34 7.04 -11.31 -7.73
C GLU A 34 6.28 -12.64 -7.78
N HIS A 35 4.97 -12.60 -8.02
CA HIS A 35 4.12 -13.81 -8.00
C HIS A 35 3.38 -14.08 -9.30
N GLY A 36 3.60 -13.26 -10.35
CA GLY A 36 3.03 -13.45 -11.68
C GLY A 36 1.50 -13.41 -11.70
N LYS A 37 0.88 -12.71 -10.73
CA LYS A 37 -0.57 -12.58 -10.61
C LYS A 37 -1.06 -11.47 -11.51
N ARG A 38 -2.27 -11.61 -12.04
CA ARG A 38 -2.91 -10.52 -12.79
C ARG A 38 -3.73 -9.67 -11.82
N VAL A 39 -3.19 -8.51 -11.44
CA VAL A 39 -3.79 -7.65 -10.41
C VAL A 39 -4.54 -6.48 -11.02
N ARG A 40 -5.75 -6.22 -10.49
CA ARG A 40 -6.47 -4.96 -10.69
C ARG A 40 -6.64 -4.30 -9.32
N LEU A 41 -6.07 -3.11 -9.18
CA LEU A 41 -6.19 -2.24 -8.01
C LEU A 41 -7.35 -1.26 -8.24
N LEU A 42 -8.33 -1.25 -7.35
CA LEU A 42 -9.51 -0.40 -7.41
C LEU A 42 -9.44 0.64 -6.30
N LEU A 43 -9.36 1.91 -6.67
CA LEU A 43 -9.19 3.05 -5.76
C LEU A 43 -10.34 4.03 -5.92
N ASP A 44 -10.93 4.50 -4.82
CA ASP A 44 -11.97 5.53 -4.86
C ASP A 44 -11.40 6.94 -5.19
N ASP A 45 -10.19 7.23 -4.73
CA ASP A 45 -9.48 8.49 -5.00
C ASP A 45 -8.12 8.28 -5.67
N LEU A 46 -8.07 8.53 -6.98
CA LEU A 46 -6.84 8.46 -7.78
C LEU A 46 -5.90 9.66 -7.58
N THR A 47 -6.35 10.74 -6.95
CA THR A 47 -5.48 11.89 -6.68
C THR A 47 -4.39 11.55 -5.67
N VAL A 48 -4.70 10.68 -4.70
CA VAL A 48 -3.73 10.15 -3.73
C VAL A 48 -2.68 9.28 -4.42
N LEU A 49 -3.10 8.47 -5.39
CA LEU A 49 -2.16 7.69 -6.20
C LEU A 49 -1.21 8.61 -6.97
N ALA A 50 -1.72 9.65 -7.63
CA ALA A 50 -0.89 10.59 -8.39
C ALA A 50 0.13 11.35 -7.52
N ARG A 51 -0.13 11.52 -6.22
CA ARG A 51 0.84 12.07 -5.26
C ARG A 51 1.96 11.08 -4.94
N LEU A 52 1.66 9.78 -4.94
CA LEU A 52 2.64 8.71 -4.71
C LEU A 52 3.41 8.32 -5.97
N ARG A 53 2.76 8.48 -7.14
CA ARG A 53 3.24 8.11 -8.48
C ARG A 53 2.88 9.22 -9.47
N PRO A 54 3.80 10.17 -9.73
CA PRO A 54 3.53 11.31 -10.61
C PRO A 54 3.07 10.94 -12.04
N GLU A 55 3.36 9.72 -12.48
CA GLU A 55 2.93 9.17 -13.77
C GLU A 55 1.45 8.76 -13.81
N ALA A 56 0.79 8.62 -12.66
CA ALA A 56 -0.63 8.31 -12.61
C ALA A 56 -1.47 9.56 -12.95
N ASP A 57 -2.47 9.39 -13.81
CA ASP A 57 -3.39 10.45 -14.21
C ASP A 57 -4.72 10.31 -13.44
N PRO A 58 -5.05 11.21 -12.50
CA PRO A 58 -6.30 11.13 -11.75
C PRO A 58 -7.56 11.22 -12.61
N ALA A 59 -7.48 11.76 -13.83
CA ALA A 59 -8.63 11.90 -14.74
C ALA A 59 -8.98 10.57 -15.43
N LEU A 60 -8.02 9.66 -15.61
CA LEU A 60 -8.24 8.37 -16.26
C LEU A 60 -8.88 7.37 -15.30
N ALA A 61 -10.12 6.96 -15.62
CA ALA A 61 -10.83 5.95 -14.85
C ALA A 61 -10.18 4.55 -14.91
N ARG A 62 -9.34 4.28 -15.92
CA ARG A 62 -8.58 3.04 -16.06
C ARG A 62 -7.20 3.37 -16.63
N GLN A 63 -6.16 2.85 -15.98
CA GLN A 63 -4.77 3.08 -16.37
C GLN A 63 -3.88 1.93 -15.88
N GLU A 64 -2.60 1.98 -16.23
CA GLU A 64 -1.58 1.08 -15.71
C GLU A 64 -0.52 1.92 -14.99
N VAL A 65 -0.17 1.54 -13.76
CA VAL A 65 0.85 2.20 -12.93
C VAL A 65 1.72 1.11 -12.32
N ASP A 66 3.05 1.22 -12.48
CA ASP A 66 4.01 0.20 -12.03
C ASP A 66 3.63 -1.23 -12.51
N GLY A 67 3.13 -1.38 -13.74
CA GLY A 67 2.70 -2.69 -14.29
C GLY A 67 1.41 -3.26 -13.69
N VAL A 68 0.72 -2.52 -12.83
CA VAL A 68 -0.57 -2.90 -12.21
C VAL A 68 -1.71 -2.15 -12.89
N ALA A 69 -2.78 -2.86 -13.25
CA ALA A 69 -4.00 -2.22 -13.74
C ALA A 69 -4.71 -1.47 -12.59
N VAL A 70 -4.88 -0.16 -12.72
CA VAL A 70 -5.54 0.70 -11.73
C VAL A 70 -6.85 1.22 -12.28
N TRP A 71 -7.94 1.01 -11.55
CA TRP A 71 -9.28 1.43 -11.92
C TRP A 71 -9.85 2.37 -10.85
N ARG A 72 -10.52 3.45 -11.28
CA ARG A 72 -11.31 4.28 -10.37
C ARG A 72 -12.53 3.49 -9.93
N TRP A 73 -12.67 3.36 -8.62
CA TRP A 73 -13.84 2.82 -7.96
C TRP A 73 -14.85 3.94 -7.70
N GLU A 74 -15.79 4.10 -8.61
CA GLU A 74 -16.90 5.05 -8.48
C GLU A 74 -18.26 4.34 -8.44
N ALA A 75 -19.29 5.06 -8.01
CA ALA A 75 -20.66 4.56 -8.05
C ALA A 75 -21.02 4.18 -9.49
N GLY A 76 -21.70 3.05 -9.68
CA GLY A 76 -22.09 2.57 -11.01
C GLY A 76 -21.03 1.78 -11.78
N LEU A 77 -19.77 1.68 -11.31
CA LEU A 77 -18.71 0.93 -12.01
C LEU A 77 -19.12 -0.52 -12.36
N PHE A 78 -19.96 -1.12 -11.51
CA PHE A 78 -20.43 -2.50 -11.62
C PHE A 78 -21.93 -2.60 -11.95
N GLU A 79 -22.55 -1.51 -12.42
CA GLU A 79 -23.95 -1.48 -12.84
C GLU A 79 -24.08 -1.71 -14.36
N GLY A 80 -25.23 -2.26 -14.79
CA GLY A 80 -25.59 -2.32 -16.21
C GLY A 80 -24.88 -3.39 -17.07
N GLY A 81 -24.05 -4.27 -16.49
CA GLY A 81 -23.35 -5.31 -17.25
C GLY A 81 -22.84 -6.49 -16.41
N ALA A 82 -22.24 -7.48 -17.09
CA ALA A 82 -21.62 -8.62 -16.42
C ALA A 82 -20.37 -8.16 -15.65
N VAL A 83 -20.35 -8.39 -14.33
CA VAL A 83 -19.21 -8.07 -13.48
C VAL A 83 -18.16 -9.17 -13.57
N GLU A 84 -16.98 -8.85 -14.07
CA GLU A 84 -15.85 -9.77 -14.04
C GLU A 84 -15.22 -9.85 -12.64
N VAL A 85 -15.53 -10.95 -11.95
CA VAL A 85 -14.98 -11.25 -10.62
C VAL A 85 -13.64 -11.96 -10.73
N ALA A 86 -12.67 -11.55 -9.91
CA ALA A 86 -11.34 -12.14 -9.82
C ALA A 86 -11.33 -13.51 -9.12
N ASP A 87 -10.19 -14.20 -9.15
CA ASP A 87 -9.99 -15.48 -8.46
C ASP A 87 -9.76 -15.28 -6.94
N VAL A 88 -9.20 -14.13 -6.58
CA VAL A 88 -9.04 -13.62 -5.21
C VAL A 88 -9.50 -12.17 -5.15
N VAL A 89 -10.22 -11.83 -4.10
CA VAL A 89 -10.69 -10.47 -3.81
C VAL A 89 -10.12 -10.06 -2.46
N VAL A 90 -9.38 -8.96 -2.43
CA VAL A 90 -8.83 -8.36 -1.22
C VAL A 90 -9.58 -7.07 -0.95
N GLU A 91 -10.28 -7.02 0.18
CA GLU A 91 -10.86 -5.82 0.75
C GLU A 91 -9.86 -5.26 1.75
N THR A 92 -9.29 -4.08 1.50
CA THR A 92 -8.29 -3.49 2.41
C THR A 92 -8.98 -2.58 3.43
N PHE A 93 -8.63 -2.73 4.70
CA PHE A 93 -8.98 -1.83 5.80
C PHE A 93 -10.50 -1.67 6.01
N GLY A 94 -11.26 -2.74 5.73
CA GLY A 94 -12.72 -2.71 5.84
C GLY A 94 -13.39 -1.72 4.89
N CYS A 95 -12.81 -1.48 3.71
CA CYS A 95 -13.29 -0.47 2.77
C CYS A 95 -14.69 -0.75 2.16
N ASP A 96 -15.33 -1.87 2.51
CA ASP A 96 -16.63 -2.34 2.00
C ASP A 96 -16.67 -2.53 0.48
N THR A 97 -16.38 -3.75 0.02
CA THR A 97 -16.50 -4.12 -1.40
C THR A 97 -17.91 -3.81 -1.93
N PRO A 98 -18.07 -3.18 -3.11
CA PRO A 98 -19.37 -2.69 -3.56
C PRO A 98 -20.39 -3.80 -3.82
N GLU A 99 -21.63 -3.54 -3.42
CA GLU A 99 -22.71 -4.53 -3.38
C GLU A 99 -22.92 -5.31 -4.70
N PRO A 100 -22.94 -4.67 -5.89
CA PRO A 100 -23.11 -5.40 -7.15
C PRO A 100 -21.96 -6.40 -7.40
N TYR A 101 -20.74 -6.06 -6.98
CA TYR A 101 -19.59 -6.93 -7.10
C TYR A 101 -19.70 -8.12 -6.13
N VAL A 102 -20.08 -7.89 -4.88
CA VAL A 102 -20.28 -8.97 -3.89
C VAL A 102 -21.40 -9.94 -4.32
N ARG A 103 -22.49 -9.42 -4.91
CA ARG A 103 -23.54 -10.28 -5.51
C ARG A 103 -22.98 -11.15 -6.63
N ALA A 104 -22.13 -10.58 -7.51
CA ALA A 104 -21.48 -11.34 -8.56
C ALA A 104 -20.50 -12.39 -8.01
N MET A 105 -19.79 -12.10 -6.91
CA MET A 105 -18.94 -13.08 -6.22
C MET A 105 -19.74 -14.29 -5.74
N ALA A 106 -20.92 -14.07 -5.15
CA ALA A 106 -21.77 -15.14 -4.62
C ALA A 106 -22.33 -16.04 -5.74
N ALA A 107 -22.63 -15.46 -6.90
CA ALA A 107 -23.15 -16.16 -8.07
C ALA A 107 -22.06 -16.90 -8.89
N ARG A 108 -20.78 -16.54 -8.73
CA ARG A 108 -19.66 -17.15 -9.47
C ARG A 108 -19.36 -18.57 -8.99
N VAL A 109 -19.04 -19.46 -9.93
CA VAL A 109 -18.49 -20.80 -9.65
C VAL A 109 -17.18 -21.01 -10.43
N PRO A 110 -16.05 -21.36 -9.79
CA PRO A 110 -15.86 -21.41 -8.33
C PRO A 110 -15.93 -20.01 -7.71
N ARG A 111 -16.31 -19.95 -6.42
CA ARG A 111 -16.36 -18.69 -5.68
C ARG A 111 -14.94 -18.14 -5.48
N PRO A 112 -14.75 -16.81 -5.48
CA PRO A 112 -13.45 -16.22 -5.16
C PRO A 112 -13.08 -16.48 -3.71
N ARG A 113 -11.78 -16.50 -3.42
CA ARG A 113 -11.29 -16.32 -2.04
C ARG A 113 -11.45 -14.85 -1.69
N TRP A 114 -12.09 -14.57 -0.57
CA TRP A 114 -12.31 -13.22 -0.09
C TRP A 114 -11.49 -12.97 1.18
N ILE A 115 -10.56 -12.02 1.10
CA ILE A 115 -9.63 -11.66 2.17
C ILE A 115 -9.97 -10.25 2.64
N ASN A 116 -10.08 -10.06 3.96
CA ASN A 116 -10.06 -8.75 4.60
C ASN A 116 -8.63 -8.46 5.05
N LEU A 117 -7.92 -7.56 4.38
CA LEU A 117 -6.61 -7.12 4.82
C LEU A 117 -6.78 -6.03 5.87
N GLU A 118 -6.35 -6.31 7.09
CA GLU A 118 -6.45 -5.39 8.23
C GLU A 118 -5.20 -4.51 8.34
N TYR A 119 -5.30 -3.48 9.19
CA TYR A 119 -4.13 -2.68 9.56
C TYR A 119 -3.10 -3.53 10.31
N LEU A 120 -1.83 -3.17 10.16
CA LEU A 120 -0.73 -3.74 10.92
C LEU A 120 -0.91 -3.46 12.41
N SER A 121 -0.80 -4.49 13.25
CA SER A 121 -0.70 -4.33 14.70
C SER A 121 0.41 -5.20 15.30
N ALA A 122 0.94 -4.74 16.42
CA ALA A 122 1.85 -5.49 17.29
C ALA A 122 1.14 -6.04 18.53
N GLU A 123 -0.16 -5.84 18.66
CA GLU A 123 -0.95 -6.35 19.78
C GLU A 123 -1.09 -7.88 19.69
N GLU A 124 -0.92 -8.58 20.80
CA GLU A 124 -0.90 -10.06 20.84
C GLU A 124 -2.19 -10.70 20.28
N TRP A 125 -3.34 -10.04 20.43
CA TRP A 125 -4.62 -10.58 20.01
C TRP A 125 -4.73 -10.81 18.49
N VAL A 126 -3.93 -10.12 17.66
CA VAL A 126 -4.02 -10.30 16.20
C VAL A 126 -3.63 -11.70 15.74
N GLU A 127 -2.82 -12.42 16.51
CA GLU A 127 -2.45 -13.81 16.22
C GLU A 127 -3.67 -14.74 16.24
N GLY A 128 -4.54 -14.57 17.24
CA GLY A 128 -5.77 -15.35 17.36
C GLY A 128 -6.84 -15.00 16.33
N SER A 129 -6.73 -13.82 15.70
CA SER A 129 -7.68 -13.32 14.71
C SER A 129 -7.22 -13.50 13.26
N HIS A 130 -5.93 -13.74 13.04
CA HIS A 130 -5.38 -13.98 11.72
C HIS A 130 -5.94 -15.27 11.09
N ALA A 131 -6.24 -15.21 9.79
CA ALA A 131 -6.84 -16.28 8.97
C ALA A 131 -8.23 -16.76 9.42
N LEU A 132 -8.87 -16.12 10.41
CA LEU A 132 -10.19 -16.53 10.87
C LEU A 132 -11.25 -16.35 9.77
N PRO A 133 -12.11 -17.36 9.53
CA PRO A 133 -13.22 -17.26 8.61
C PRO A 133 -14.39 -16.50 9.24
N SER A 134 -15.07 -15.70 8.43
CA SER A 134 -16.28 -14.96 8.76
C SER A 134 -17.31 -15.18 7.65
N PRO A 135 -18.24 -16.13 7.82
CA PRO A 135 -19.34 -16.34 6.87
C PRO A 135 -20.17 -15.07 6.71
N HIS A 136 -20.38 -14.64 5.47
CA HIS A 136 -21.11 -13.40 5.22
C HIS A 136 -22.61 -13.61 5.46
N PRO A 137 -23.26 -12.85 6.37
CA PRO A 137 -24.65 -13.12 6.76
C PRO A 137 -25.64 -12.90 5.60
N LYS A 138 -25.43 -11.86 4.78
CA LYS A 138 -26.31 -11.50 3.66
C LYS A 138 -26.02 -12.24 2.34
N TYR A 139 -24.77 -12.66 2.11
CA TYR A 139 -24.31 -13.19 0.81
C TYR A 139 -23.79 -14.61 0.96
N ALA A 140 -24.53 -15.44 1.70
CA ALA A 140 -24.21 -16.85 1.78
C ALA A 140 -24.15 -17.47 0.37
N PRO A 141 -23.17 -18.34 0.08
CA PRO A 141 -22.22 -18.95 1.02
C PRO A 141 -20.82 -18.32 0.94
N LEU A 142 -20.69 -17.01 0.73
CA LEU A 142 -19.39 -16.35 0.78
C LEU A 142 -18.82 -16.36 2.21
N THR A 143 -17.51 -16.58 2.31
CA THR A 143 -16.76 -16.49 3.56
C THR A 143 -15.59 -15.53 3.36
N ARG A 144 -15.55 -14.47 4.19
CA ARG A 144 -14.44 -13.54 4.26
C ARG A 144 -13.42 -14.07 5.25
N HIS A 145 -12.12 -13.98 4.96
CA HIS A 145 -11.06 -14.39 5.87
C HIS A 145 -10.27 -13.17 6.32
N PHE A 146 -10.14 -12.99 7.63
CA PHE A 146 -9.34 -11.89 8.16
C PHE A 146 -7.84 -12.16 7.95
N PHE A 147 -7.11 -11.15 7.51
CA PHE A 147 -5.67 -11.20 7.32
C PHE A 147 -5.06 -10.02 8.06
N PHE A 148 -4.55 -10.29 9.26
CA PHE A 148 -3.83 -9.32 10.08
C PHE A 148 -2.32 -9.38 9.80
N PRO A 149 -1.70 -8.34 9.23
CA PRO A 149 -0.26 -8.19 9.22
C PRO A 149 0.28 -8.04 10.65
N GLY A 150 1.51 -8.52 10.89
CA GLY A 150 2.10 -8.48 12.22
C GLY A 150 3.56 -8.92 12.24
N PHE A 151 4.14 -8.94 13.45
CA PHE A 151 5.58 -9.12 13.65
C PHE A 151 5.99 -10.54 14.04
N THR A 152 5.04 -11.45 14.20
CA THR A 152 5.28 -12.84 14.61
C THR A 152 4.89 -13.83 13.51
N ALA A 153 5.34 -15.08 13.64
CA ALA A 153 5.04 -16.14 12.68
C ALA A 153 3.56 -16.57 12.66
N LEU A 154 2.76 -16.14 13.66
CA LEU A 154 1.33 -16.43 13.76
C LEU A 154 0.45 -15.36 13.09
N THR A 155 1.07 -14.33 12.53
CA THR A 155 0.40 -13.25 11.80
C THR A 155 0.69 -13.35 10.30
N GLY A 156 0.08 -12.46 9.52
CA GLY A 156 0.27 -12.35 8.07
C GLY A 156 1.63 -11.78 7.65
N GLY A 157 2.52 -11.49 8.61
CA GLY A 157 3.85 -10.95 8.35
C GLY A 157 3.81 -9.49 7.87
N LEU A 158 4.87 -9.09 7.16
CA LEU A 158 5.09 -7.73 6.67
C LEU A 158 5.34 -7.74 5.16
N LEU A 159 4.86 -6.72 4.46
CA LEU A 159 5.23 -6.49 3.06
C LEU A 159 6.74 -6.19 2.97
N ARG A 160 7.45 -7.04 2.24
CA ARG A 160 8.88 -6.89 1.96
C ARG A 160 9.20 -7.54 0.63
N GLU A 161 9.62 -6.73 -0.35
CA GLU A 161 10.08 -7.23 -1.64
C GLU A 161 11.28 -8.16 -1.46
N ARG A 162 11.39 -9.20 -2.29
CA ARG A 162 12.37 -10.28 -2.10
C ARG A 162 13.81 -9.81 -2.00
N ASP A 163 14.18 -8.82 -2.81
CA ASP A 163 15.53 -8.25 -2.91
C ASP A 163 15.68 -6.90 -2.18
N LEU A 164 14.68 -6.48 -1.38
CA LEU A 164 14.70 -5.17 -0.72
C LEU A 164 15.95 -4.95 0.14
N LEU A 165 16.32 -5.95 0.94
CA LEU A 165 17.44 -5.84 1.88
C LEU A 165 18.78 -5.84 1.13
N ASP A 166 18.93 -6.68 0.10
CA ASP A 166 20.13 -6.72 -0.72
C ASP A 166 20.37 -5.39 -1.44
N ARG A 167 19.30 -4.81 -2.03
CA ARG A 167 19.38 -3.48 -2.66
C ARG A 167 19.69 -2.38 -1.66
N ARG A 168 19.09 -2.42 -0.46
CA ARG A 168 19.38 -1.46 0.62
C ARG A 168 20.85 -1.54 1.03
N ASP A 169 21.37 -2.74 1.24
CA ASP A 169 22.73 -2.95 1.73
C ASP A 169 23.76 -2.55 0.68
N ALA A 170 23.51 -2.86 -0.60
CA ALA A 170 24.31 -2.37 -1.72
C ALA A 170 24.32 -0.83 -1.78
N PHE A 171 23.15 -0.19 -1.64
CA PHE A 171 23.05 1.28 -1.62
C PHE A 171 23.77 1.90 -0.41
N GLN A 172 23.69 1.28 0.77
CA GLN A 172 24.37 1.75 1.99
C GLN A 172 25.90 1.61 1.90
N ALA A 173 26.40 0.62 1.16
CA ALA A 173 27.83 0.44 0.89
C ALA A 173 28.36 1.42 -0.19
N ASP A 174 27.51 1.89 -1.09
CA ASP A 174 27.89 2.78 -2.19
C ASP A 174 27.74 4.28 -1.83
N ARG A 175 28.86 4.92 -1.52
CA ARG A 175 28.91 6.37 -1.23
C ARG A 175 28.55 7.23 -2.44
N ALA A 176 28.87 6.80 -3.65
CA ALA A 176 28.58 7.56 -4.87
C ALA A 176 27.08 7.52 -5.18
N ALA A 177 26.43 6.35 -5.04
CA ALA A 177 24.99 6.22 -5.16
C ALA A 177 24.24 7.07 -4.12
N GLN A 178 24.69 7.07 -2.86
CA GLN A 178 24.12 7.93 -1.83
C GLN A 178 24.27 9.42 -2.16
N ALA A 179 25.46 9.85 -2.60
CA ALA A 179 25.68 11.24 -2.99
C ALA A 179 24.80 11.66 -4.18
N ALA A 180 24.62 10.79 -5.17
CA ALA A 180 23.72 11.02 -6.29
C ALA A 180 22.26 11.14 -5.83
N PHE A 181 21.80 10.23 -4.98
CA PHE A 181 20.46 10.27 -4.40
C PHE A 181 20.18 11.58 -3.64
N TRP A 182 21.09 12.02 -2.78
CA TRP A 182 20.90 13.26 -2.04
C TRP A 182 20.91 14.51 -2.92
N ARG A 183 21.77 14.56 -3.95
CA ARG A 183 21.73 15.65 -4.94
C ARG A 183 20.40 15.70 -5.67
N LEU A 184 19.86 14.55 -6.06
CA LEU A 184 18.55 14.47 -6.70
C LEU A 184 17.43 14.96 -5.77
N LEU A 185 17.46 14.54 -4.50
CA LEU A 185 16.39 14.82 -3.54
C LEU A 185 16.44 16.25 -2.98
N ALA A 186 17.63 16.76 -2.67
CA ALA A 186 17.82 17.99 -1.89
C ALA A 186 18.73 19.03 -2.58
N GLY A 187 19.21 18.76 -3.81
CA GLY A 187 20.11 19.66 -4.55
C GLY A 187 21.56 19.69 -4.03
N ALA A 188 21.86 18.98 -2.94
CA ALA A 188 23.17 18.98 -2.29
C ALA A 188 23.48 17.61 -1.67
N VAL A 189 24.76 17.40 -1.33
CA VAL A 189 25.21 16.20 -0.59
C VAL A 189 25.35 16.58 0.89
N PRO A 190 24.86 15.74 1.82
CA PRO A 190 25.08 15.96 3.25
C PRO A 190 26.58 16.05 3.58
N PRO A 191 26.99 16.90 4.54
CA PRO A 191 28.36 16.95 5.01
C PRO A 191 28.87 15.57 5.44
N GLU A 192 30.16 15.33 5.30
CA GLU A 192 30.78 14.09 5.77
C GLU A 192 30.56 13.93 7.29
N GLY A 193 30.22 12.71 7.70
CA GLY A 193 29.90 12.40 9.10
C GLY A 193 28.58 12.96 9.62
N ALA A 194 27.76 13.60 8.77
CA ALA A 194 26.50 14.18 9.23
C ALA A 194 25.49 13.14 9.71
N LEU A 195 24.84 13.43 10.84
CA LEU A 195 23.61 12.74 11.23
C LEU A 195 22.49 13.15 10.28
N LYS A 196 22.01 12.19 9.47
CA LYS A 196 20.95 12.42 8.49
C LYS A 196 19.59 12.09 9.12
N VAL A 197 18.66 13.05 9.12
CA VAL A 197 17.32 12.91 9.71
C VAL A 197 16.26 13.24 8.66
N SER A 198 15.32 12.31 8.44
CA SER A 198 14.12 12.56 7.65
C SER A 198 12.94 12.82 8.57
N LEU A 199 12.26 13.96 8.42
CA LEU A 199 11.07 14.31 9.19
C LEU A 199 9.82 14.02 8.37
N PHE A 200 9.11 12.95 8.72
CA PHE A 200 7.82 12.58 8.14
C PHE A 200 6.84 12.20 9.25
N GLY A 201 5.74 12.93 9.35
CA GLY A 201 4.76 12.76 10.41
C GLY A 201 3.60 13.74 10.27
N TYR A 202 2.66 13.68 11.21
CA TYR A 202 1.41 14.45 11.14
C TYR A 202 1.57 15.91 11.55
N ALA A 203 0.56 16.71 11.20
CA ALA A 203 0.41 18.06 11.72
C ALA A 203 0.34 18.03 13.26
N GLY A 204 1.10 18.91 13.92
CA GLY A 204 1.17 18.97 15.38
C GLY A 204 2.19 18.02 16.03
N ALA A 205 2.94 17.23 15.24
CA ALA A 205 4.09 16.50 15.80
C ALA A 205 5.11 17.48 16.43
N PRO A 206 5.70 17.15 17.60
CA PRO A 206 6.55 18.06 18.36
C PRO A 206 7.96 18.19 17.75
N TYR A 207 8.05 18.75 16.55
CA TYR A 207 9.32 18.92 15.85
C TYR A 207 10.24 19.94 16.52
N GLU A 208 9.69 20.95 17.19
CA GLU A 208 10.48 21.99 17.87
C GLU A 208 11.44 21.42 18.93
N PRO A 209 10.99 20.64 19.93
CA PRO A 209 11.89 19.97 20.88
C PRO A 209 12.94 19.07 20.20
N LEU A 210 12.56 18.37 19.12
CA LEU A 210 13.47 17.53 18.36
C LEU A 210 14.58 18.37 17.70
N LEU A 211 14.21 19.43 16.98
CA LEU A 211 15.16 20.33 16.33
C LEU A 211 16.08 21.01 17.36
N ALA A 212 15.55 21.44 18.50
CA ALA A 212 16.33 21.99 19.60
C ALA A 212 17.31 20.97 20.22
N ALA A 213 16.98 19.68 20.21
CA ALA A 213 17.91 18.63 20.62
C ALA A 213 19.00 18.40 19.57
N LEU A 214 18.65 18.45 18.29
CA LEU A 214 19.58 18.25 17.18
C LEU A 214 20.65 19.36 17.10
N THR A 215 20.35 20.60 17.52
CA THR A 215 21.37 21.67 17.59
C THR A 215 22.44 21.43 18.66
N ARG A 216 22.19 20.53 19.62
CA ARG A 216 23.18 20.15 20.65
C ARG A 216 24.05 18.96 20.22
N HIS A 217 23.83 18.40 19.03
CA HIS A 217 24.67 17.34 18.50
C HIS A 217 26.08 17.90 18.18
N ALA A 218 27.13 17.15 18.55
CA ALA A 218 28.51 17.62 18.41
C ALA A 218 28.99 17.69 16.94
N GLY A 219 28.37 16.92 16.05
CA GLY A 219 28.70 16.87 14.62
C GLY A 219 27.68 17.60 13.75
N PRO A 220 27.90 17.65 12.42
CA PRO A 220 26.93 18.20 11.50
C PRO A 220 25.63 17.38 11.54
N VAL A 221 24.48 18.05 11.46
CA VAL A 221 23.17 17.43 11.32
C VAL A 221 22.56 17.88 10.01
N TRP A 222 22.03 16.93 9.24
CA TRP A 222 21.34 17.18 7.99
C TRP A 222 19.88 16.74 8.10
N VAL A 223 18.97 17.72 8.18
CA VAL A 223 17.53 17.46 8.33
C VAL A 223 16.85 17.70 6.98
N VAL A 224 16.08 16.71 6.52
CA VAL A 224 15.19 16.84 5.35
C VAL A 224 13.75 16.60 5.77
N ALA A 225 12.84 17.44 5.29
CA ALA A 225 11.41 17.29 5.49
C ALA A 225 10.75 17.22 4.10
N PRO A 226 10.18 16.07 3.69
CA PRO A 226 9.37 16.01 2.48
C PRO A 226 8.22 17.01 2.55
N ALA A 227 7.83 17.57 1.40
CA ALA A 227 6.73 18.51 1.32
C ALA A 227 5.46 17.91 1.92
N SER A 228 4.76 18.68 2.75
CA SER A 228 3.47 18.27 3.30
C SER A 228 2.34 18.53 2.30
N SER A 229 1.20 17.85 2.47
CA SER A 229 -0.03 18.13 1.71
C SER A 229 -0.62 19.51 2.00
N ARG A 230 -0.14 20.22 3.03
CA ARG A 230 -0.49 21.61 3.31
C ARG A 230 0.61 22.53 2.79
N GLN A 231 0.42 23.03 1.58
CA GLN A 231 0.86 24.40 1.30
C GLN A 231 0.04 25.31 2.23
N ASN A 232 0.73 26.10 3.06
CA ASN A 232 0.23 27.09 4.03
C ASN A 232 -0.23 26.56 5.41
N ALA A 233 0.62 26.81 6.41
CA ALA A 233 0.29 27.67 7.54
C ALA A 233 1.57 28.41 7.97
#